data_AF-A0A927CTV0-F1
#
_entry.id   AF-A0A927CTV0-F1
#
_cell.length_a   1.000
_cell.length_b   1.000
_cell.length_c   1.000
_cell.angle_alpha   90.00
_cell.angle_beta   90.00
_cell.angle_gamma   90.00
#
_symmetry.space_group_name_H-M   'P 1'
#
loop_
_entity.id
_entity.type
_entity.pdbx_description
1 polymer ?
#
loop_
_entity_poly.entity_id
_entity_poly.type
_entity_poly.pdbx_seq_one_letter_code
_entity_poly.pdbx_strand_id
1 'polypeptide(L)'
;MGTADKMLLDAAHDAEAIYQLLDHQHIEPFIDLNNRTKNNMATASDIQISPEGIPICPSGNKMKPNGFDKSQNRRKWRCSPSCNCSSTKYGRTYHTHSSDNLRLFPKTVRGSEKWKLIYKRRTSVERSNKQEKIDYKLESGRHRSTMMWYMRLYGIMICQHMDAWYV
;
A
#
# COMPACT_ATOMS: atom_id res chain seq x y z
N MET A 1 -7.57 17.46 17.15
CA MET A 1 -7.55 17.10 15.71
C MET A 1 -7.21 15.63 15.63
N GLY A 2 -8.10 14.80 15.06
CA GLY A 2 -7.90 13.35 15.05
C GLY A 2 -6.65 12.98 14.25
N THR A 3 -5.76 12.20 14.86
CA THR A 3 -4.65 11.57 14.15
C THR A 3 -5.22 10.58 13.14
N ALA A 4 -4.76 10.63 11.88
CA ALA A 4 -5.23 9.72 10.85
C ALA A 4 -4.58 8.34 11.04
N ASP A 5 -5.37 7.29 11.32
CA ASP A 5 -4.82 5.94 11.58
C ASP A 5 -4.34 5.22 10.31
N LYS A 6 -4.78 5.65 9.12
CA LYS A 6 -4.53 4.98 7.84
C LYS A 6 -4.33 6.00 6.73
N MET A 7 -3.39 5.73 5.83
CA MET A 7 -3.14 6.56 4.65
C MET A 7 -3.35 5.73 3.38
N LEU A 8 -4.17 6.23 2.46
CA LEU A 8 -4.44 5.58 1.17
C LEU A 8 -3.71 6.34 0.07
N LEU A 9 -2.71 5.73 -0.56
CA LEU A 9 -1.92 6.35 -1.64
C LEU A 9 -1.88 5.43 -2.86
N ASP A 10 -1.71 6.02 -4.04
CA ASP A 10 -1.53 5.24 -5.27
C ASP A 10 -0.10 4.67 -5.40
N ALA A 11 0.12 3.85 -6.42
CA ALA A 11 1.41 3.23 -6.68
C ALA A 11 2.54 4.23 -7.02
N ALA A 12 2.25 5.51 -7.33
CA ALA A 12 3.30 6.51 -7.53
C ALA A 12 3.99 6.88 -6.20
N HIS A 13 3.31 6.62 -5.07
CA HIS A 13 3.83 6.83 -3.72
C HIS A 13 4.52 5.58 -3.15
N ASP A 14 4.80 4.57 -3.98
CA ASP A 14 5.51 3.37 -3.57
C ASP A 14 7.03 3.64 -3.42
N ALA A 15 7.40 4.38 -2.38
CA ALA A 15 8.76 4.76 -2.06
C ALA A 15 9.06 4.47 -0.59
N GLU A 16 10.22 3.88 -0.30
CA GLU A 16 10.62 3.45 1.06
C GLU A 16 10.49 4.57 2.10
N ALA A 17 10.93 5.78 1.76
CA ALA A 17 10.85 6.96 2.64
C ALA A 17 9.40 7.27 3.08
N ILE A 18 8.40 7.02 2.23
CA ILE A 18 6.99 7.23 2.56
C ILE A 18 6.53 6.22 3.61
N TYR A 19 6.92 4.94 3.47
CA TYR A 19 6.59 3.92 4.45
C TYR A 19 7.23 4.22 5.82
N GLN A 20 8.50 4.64 5.84
CA GLN A 20 9.20 5.03 7.07
C GLN A 20 8.54 6.21 7.78
N LEU A 21 8.15 7.25 7.02
CA LEU A 21 7.44 8.40 7.58
C LEU A 21 6.11 7.98 8.21
N LEU A 22 5.33 7.16 7.50
CA LEU A 22 4.02 6.71 7.99
C LEU A 22 4.16 5.83 9.23
N ASP A 23 5.16 4.94 9.28
CA ASP A 23 5.44 4.11 10.45
C ASP A 23 5.83 4.96 11.68
N HIS A 24 6.69 5.98 11.49
CA HIS A 24 7.06 6.94 12.53
C HIS A 24 5.84 7.72 13.06
N GLN A 25 4.87 8.02 12.20
CA GLN A 25 3.62 8.69 12.59
C GLN A 25 2.55 7.71 13.09
N HIS A 26 2.86 6.42 13.20
CA HIS A 26 1.93 5.34 13.56
C HIS A 26 0.70 5.24 12.64
N ILE A 27 0.87 5.59 11.36
CA ILE A 27 -0.16 5.56 10.33
C ILE A 27 0.02 4.31 9.47
N GLU A 28 -1.02 3.49 9.32
CA GLU A 28 -0.93 2.29 8.49
C GLU A 28 -0.97 2.66 6.99
N PRO A 29 0.07 2.32 6.20
CA PRO A 29 0.12 2.61 4.78
C PRO A 29 -0.74 1.63 3.96
N PHE A 30 -1.58 2.17 3.09
CA PHE A 30 -2.30 1.45 2.05
C PHE A 30 -1.86 1.95 0.67
N ILE A 31 -0.80 1.33 0.14
CA ILE A 31 -0.13 1.74 -1.10
C ILE A 31 0.05 0.50 -1.99
N ASP A 32 -0.37 0.61 -3.25
CA ASP A 32 -0.08 -0.43 -4.25
C ASP A 32 1.40 -0.47 -4.60
N LEU A 33 1.91 -1.68 -4.89
CA LEU A 33 3.29 -1.82 -5.33
C LEU A 33 3.45 -1.32 -6.77
N ASN A 34 4.51 -0.56 -7.01
CA ASN A 34 4.88 -0.13 -8.34
C ASN A 34 5.65 -1.24 -9.06
N ASN A 35 5.00 -1.90 -10.01
CA ASN A 35 5.55 -3.02 -10.78
C ASN A 35 6.64 -2.63 -11.79
N ARG A 36 7.03 -1.35 -11.86
CA ARG A 36 8.11 -0.89 -12.75
C ARG A 36 9.48 -1.40 -12.29
N THR A 37 9.64 -1.74 -11.01
CA THR A 37 10.88 -2.24 -10.43
C THR A 37 10.71 -3.72 -10.06
N LYS A 38 11.07 -4.64 -10.96
CA LYS A 38 10.81 -6.10 -10.84
C LYS A 38 12.01 -6.91 -10.35
N ASN A 39 12.86 -6.34 -9.49
CA ASN A 39 14.02 -7.08 -9.01
C ASN A 39 13.64 -7.89 -7.76
N ASN A 40 13.89 -9.19 -7.79
CA ASN A 40 13.87 -10.02 -6.59
C ASN A 40 14.95 -9.52 -5.63
N MET A 41 14.63 -9.45 -4.35
CA MET A 41 15.63 -9.16 -3.33
C MET A 41 16.20 -10.48 -2.81
N ALA A 42 17.52 -10.64 -2.93
CA ALA A 42 18.23 -11.74 -2.29
C ALA A 42 18.28 -11.48 -0.79
N THR A 43 18.00 -12.51 0.00
CA THR A 43 18.18 -12.45 1.46
C THR A 43 19.54 -13.06 1.83
N ALA A 44 20.00 -12.92 3.07
CA ALA A 44 21.20 -13.59 3.56
C ALA A 44 21.09 -15.14 3.57
N SER A 45 19.89 -15.68 3.34
CA SER A 45 19.63 -17.11 3.16
C SER A 45 19.48 -17.46 1.67
N ASP A 46 19.43 -18.75 1.35
CA ASP A 46 19.10 -19.31 0.04
C ASP A 46 17.63 -19.06 -0.39
N ILE A 47 16.94 -18.12 0.24
CA ILE A 47 15.57 -17.69 -0.06
C ILE A 47 15.61 -16.31 -0.74
N GLN A 48 14.89 -16.20 -1.85
CA GLN A 48 14.66 -14.94 -2.55
C GLN A 48 13.30 -14.37 -2.17
N ILE A 49 13.17 -13.05 -2.09
CA ILE A 49 11.88 -12.38 -1.89
C ILE A 49 11.40 -11.87 -3.25
N SER A 50 10.19 -12.28 -3.65
CA SER A 50 9.56 -11.80 -4.88
C SER A 50 9.31 -10.29 -4.81
N PRO A 51 9.06 -9.62 -5.95
CA PRO A 51 8.74 -8.19 -5.95
C PRO A 51 7.45 -7.86 -5.18
N GLU A 52 6.61 -8.87 -4.92
CA GLU A 52 5.38 -8.76 -4.11
C GLU A 52 5.60 -9.04 -2.62
N GLY A 53 6.81 -9.33 -2.17
CA GLY A 53 7.11 -9.68 -0.78
C GLY A 53 6.79 -11.13 -0.43
N ILE A 54 6.70 -12.03 -1.42
CA ILE A 54 6.45 -13.46 -1.20
C ILE A 54 7.79 -14.20 -1.28
N PRO A 55 8.19 -14.95 -0.24
CA PRO A 55 9.39 -15.77 -0.27
C PRO A 55 9.32 -16.85 -1.36
N ILE A 56 10.42 -17.04 -2.07
CA ILE A 56 10.64 -18.04 -3.11
C ILE A 56 11.69 -19.01 -2.57
N CYS A 57 11.35 -20.30 -2.57
CA CYS A 57 12.26 -21.34 -2.10
C CYS A 57 13.42 -21.57 -3.10
N PRO A 58 14.48 -22.31 -2.73
CA PRO A 58 15.60 -22.62 -3.62
C PRO A 58 15.18 -23.32 -4.92
N SER A 59 14.06 -24.04 -4.90
CA SER A 59 13.48 -24.70 -6.08
C SER A 59 12.67 -23.75 -6.98
N GLY A 60 12.66 -22.44 -6.71
CA GLY A 60 11.98 -21.43 -7.52
C GLY A 60 10.47 -21.27 -7.25
N ASN A 61 9.91 -21.99 -6.27
CA ASN A 61 8.47 -21.95 -5.99
C ASN A 61 8.10 -20.89 -4.93
N LYS A 62 7.03 -20.12 -5.18
CA LYS A 62 6.46 -19.18 -4.19
C LYS A 62 5.93 -19.95 -2.97
N MET A 63 6.33 -19.54 -1.78
CA MET A 63 5.86 -20.12 -0.52
C MET A 63 4.43 -19.68 -0.21
N LYS A 64 3.67 -20.53 0.48
CA LYS A 64 2.30 -20.25 0.89
C LYS A 64 2.25 -19.62 2.28
N PRO A 65 1.28 -18.73 2.57
CA PRO A 65 1.09 -18.18 3.91
C PRO A 65 0.70 -19.29 4.90
N ASN A 66 1.30 -19.29 6.08
CA ASN A 66 1.13 -20.29 7.16
C ASN A 66 0.77 -19.61 8.50
N GLY A 67 0.02 -18.52 8.44
CA GLY A 67 -0.42 -17.75 9.61
C GLY A 67 0.47 -16.56 9.98
N PHE A 68 0.05 -15.85 11.02
CA PHE A 68 0.71 -14.64 11.52
C PHE A 68 0.99 -14.78 13.01
N ASP A 69 2.22 -14.44 13.41
CA ASP A 69 2.65 -14.43 14.80
C ASP A 69 2.48 -13.02 15.37
N LYS A 70 1.46 -12.82 16.21
CA LYS A 70 1.19 -11.51 16.83
C LYS A 70 2.28 -11.09 17.81
N SER A 71 2.90 -12.05 18.50
CA SER A 71 3.89 -11.76 19.54
C SER A 71 5.19 -11.19 18.97
N GLN A 72 5.61 -11.70 17.82
CA GLN A 72 6.86 -11.30 17.15
C GLN A 72 6.62 -10.43 15.91
N ASN A 73 5.36 -10.03 15.67
CA ASN A 73 4.95 -9.24 14.51
C ASN A 73 5.50 -9.78 13.16
N ARG A 74 5.43 -11.10 12.97
CA ARG A 74 6.02 -11.79 11.81
C ARG A 74 5.00 -12.65 11.06
N ARG A 75 5.15 -12.70 9.75
CA ARG A 75 4.40 -13.62 8.88
C ARG A 75 5.14 -14.93 8.75
N LYS A 76 4.40 -16.03 8.82
CA LYS A 76 4.93 -17.37 8.62
C LYS A 76 4.62 -17.82 7.20
N TRP A 77 5.63 -18.35 6.54
CA TRP A 77 5.55 -18.91 5.20
C TRP A 77 5.95 -20.37 5.23
N ARG A 78 5.33 -21.17 4.37
CA ARG A 78 5.58 -22.59 4.26
C ARG A 78 5.63 -23.02 2.81
N CYS A 79 6.65 -23.79 2.47
CA CYS A 79 6.74 -24.45 1.17
C CYS A 79 5.97 -25.78 1.22
N SER A 80 5.44 -26.21 0.07
CA SER A 80 4.79 -27.52 -0.03
C SER A 80 5.78 -28.62 0.34
N PRO A 81 5.39 -29.64 1.13
CA PRO A 81 6.24 -30.80 1.38
C PRO A 81 6.69 -31.49 0.08
N SER A 82 5.87 -31.43 -0.98
CA SER A 82 6.19 -31.97 -2.31
C SER A 82 7.29 -31.23 -3.07
N CYS A 83 7.74 -30.06 -2.59
CA CYS A 83 8.76 -29.26 -3.26
C CYS A 83 10.18 -29.83 -3.11
N ASN A 84 10.39 -30.83 -2.23
CA ASN A 84 11.70 -31.42 -1.91
C ASN A 84 12.82 -30.41 -1.57
N CYS A 85 12.46 -29.17 -1.20
CA CYS A 85 13.42 -28.12 -0.81
C CYS A 85 13.86 -28.21 0.66
N SER A 86 13.40 -29.22 1.38
CA SER A 86 13.77 -29.57 2.75
C SER A 86 13.55 -31.06 2.98
N SER A 87 14.38 -31.68 3.81
CA SER A 87 14.25 -33.08 4.24
C SER A 87 13.14 -33.31 5.27
N THR A 88 12.53 -32.24 5.80
CA THR A 88 11.50 -32.34 6.85
C THR A 88 10.12 -32.67 6.28
N LYS A 89 9.38 -33.58 6.94
CA LYS A 89 7.97 -33.90 6.57
C LYS A 89 7.05 -32.68 6.63
N TYR A 90 7.35 -31.72 7.51
CA TYR A 90 6.59 -30.49 7.62
C TYR A 90 6.83 -29.54 6.43
N GLY A 91 7.92 -29.73 5.67
CA GLY A 91 8.33 -28.81 4.62
C GLY A 91 9.03 -27.58 5.18
N ARG A 92 9.69 -26.86 4.29
CA ARG A 92 10.48 -25.68 4.64
C ARG A 92 9.61 -24.52 5.13
N THR A 93 10.06 -23.82 6.16
CA THR A 93 9.40 -22.62 6.68
C THR A 93 10.29 -21.40 6.55
N TYR A 94 9.67 -20.22 6.47
CA TYR A 94 10.37 -18.94 6.47
C TYR A 94 9.54 -17.88 7.18
N HIS A 95 10.18 -16.85 7.71
CA HIS A 95 9.53 -15.77 8.44
C HIS A 95 9.94 -14.43 7.86
N THR A 96 8.97 -13.54 7.68
CA THR A 96 9.22 -12.15 7.26
C THR A 96 8.69 -11.22 8.34
N HIS A 97 9.51 -10.30 8.81
CA HIS A 97 9.13 -9.30 9.81
C HIS A 97 8.78 -7.98 9.13
N SER A 98 7.78 -7.28 9.65
CA SER A 98 7.45 -5.94 9.12
C SER A 98 8.61 -4.95 9.26
N SER A 99 9.45 -5.12 10.28
CA SER A 99 10.66 -4.32 10.50
C SER A 99 11.74 -4.52 9.42
N ASP A 100 11.77 -5.67 8.74
CA ASP A 100 12.80 -5.95 7.73
C ASP A 100 12.57 -5.10 6.47
N ASN A 101 11.30 -4.89 6.13
CA ASN A 101 10.91 -4.09 4.98
C ASN A 101 9.43 -3.67 5.11
N LEU A 102 9.19 -2.43 5.52
CA LEU A 102 7.84 -1.89 5.71
C LEU A 102 7.02 -1.89 4.41
N ARG A 103 7.70 -1.69 3.28
CA ARG A 103 7.11 -1.72 1.95
C ARG A 103 6.59 -3.11 1.58
N LEU A 104 7.39 -4.16 1.66
CA LEU A 104 7.03 -5.51 1.20
C LEU A 104 6.25 -6.30 2.26
N PHE A 105 6.46 -5.99 3.53
CA PHE A 105 5.86 -6.70 4.66
C PHE A 105 4.93 -5.78 5.47
N PRO A 106 3.90 -5.18 4.84
CA PRO A 106 2.98 -4.27 5.53
C PRO A 106 2.21 -5.01 6.63
N LYS A 107 1.62 -4.28 7.57
CA LYS A 107 0.80 -4.86 8.64
C LYS A 107 -0.42 -5.60 8.07
N THR A 108 -1.29 -4.91 7.34
CA THR A 108 -2.36 -5.55 6.56
C THR A 108 -1.83 -6.12 5.25
N VAL A 109 -2.18 -7.37 4.94
CA VAL A 109 -1.70 -8.09 3.74
C VAL A 109 -2.32 -7.48 2.48
N ARG A 110 -1.50 -7.04 1.53
CA ARG A 110 -1.97 -6.61 0.20
C ARG A 110 -2.78 -7.72 -0.47
N GLY A 111 -3.91 -7.37 -1.07
CA GLY A 111 -4.80 -8.34 -1.73
C GLY A 111 -5.69 -9.16 -0.78
N SER A 112 -5.51 -9.05 0.55
CA SER A 112 -6.51 -9.58 1.49
C SER A 112 -7.85 -8.85 1.34
N GLU A 113 -8.93 -9.49 1.77
CA GLU A 113 -10.27 -8.89 1.70
C GLU A 113 -10.33 -7.57 2.49
N LYS A 114 -9.71 -7.55 3.68
CA LYS A 114 -9.56 -6.34 4.49
C LYS A 114 -8.83 -5.22 3.72
N TRP A 115 -7.75 -5.55 3.02
CA TRP A 115 -7.00 -4.58 2.22
C TRP A 115 -7.86 -4.01 1.10
N LYS A 116 -8.50 -4.88 0.31
CA LYS A 116 -9.37 -4.48 -0.81
C LYS A 116 -10.50 -3.58 -0.34
N LEU A 117 -11.15 -3.92 0.77
CA LEU A 117 -12.25 -3.16 1.34
C LEU A 117 -11.82 -1.73 1.72
N ILE A 118 -10.69 -1.59 2.41
CA ILE A 118 -10.17 -0.28 2.83
C ILE A 118 -9.69 0.52 1.63
N TYR A 119 -8.90 -0.11 0.76
CA TYR A 119 -8.27 0.54 -0.38
C TYR A 119 -9.27 1.00 -1.45
N LYS A 120 -10.43 0.35 -1.56
CA LYS A 120 -11.54 0.79 -2.44
C LYS A 120 -11.96 2.25 -2.21
N ARG A 121 -11.78 2.77 -0.99
CA ARG A 121 -12.09 4.17 -0.63
C ARG A 121 -11.18 5.19 -1.31
N ARG A 122 -10.03 4.80 -1.88
CA ARG A 122 -9.12 5.69 -2.62
C ARG A 122 -9.82 6.45 -3.75
N THR A 123 -10.83 5.81 -4.36
CA THR A 123 -11.64 6.41 -5.44
C THR A 123 -12.39 7.68 -5.04
N SER A 124 -12.58 7.94 -3.74
CA SER A 124 -13.19 9.18 -3.26
C SER A 124 -12.40 10.43 -3.65
N VAL A 125 -11.07 10.37 -3.62
CA VAL A 125 -10.22 11.50 -4.03
C VAL A 125 -10.33 11.75 -5.53
N GLU A 126 -10.38 10.70 -6.34
CA GLU A 126 -10.56 10.81 -7.79
C GLU A 126 -11.91 11.45 -8.15
N ARG A 127 -12.97 11.12 -7.39
CA ARG A 127 -14.29 11.76 -7.53
C ARG A 127 -14.26 13.23 -7.13
N SER A 128 -13.57 13.57 -6.04
CA SER A 128 -13.38 14.98 -5.62
C SER A 128 -12.70 15.78 -6.71
N ASN A 129 -11.55 15.30 -7.18
CA ASN A 129 -10.79 15.93 -8.25
C ASN A 129 -11.63 16.12 -9.52
N LYS A 130 -12.47 15.13 -9.86
CA LYS A 130 -13.40 15.23 -11.00
C LYS A 130 -14.43 16.35 -10.77
N GLN A 131 -15.04 16.42 -9.59
CA GLN A 131 -15.99 17.48 -9.25
C GLN A 131 -15.33 18.86 -9.37
N GLU A 132 -14.15 19.03 -8.80
CA GLU A 132 -13.42 20.31 -8.84
C GLU A 132 -13.08 20.71 -10.28
N LYS A 133 -12.51 19.78 -11.05
CA LYS A 133 -12.00 20.03 -12.40
C LYS A 133 -13.11 20.27 -13.41
N ILE A 134 -14.11 19.38 -13.42
CA ILE A 134 -15.14 19.31 -14.45
C ILE A 134 -16.42 20.00 -13.98
N ASP A 135 -17.01 19.54 -12.88
CA ASP A 135 -18.36 19.97 -12.46
C ASP A 135 -18.35 21.44 -11.99
N TYR A 136 -17.34 21.83 -11.22
CA TYR A 136 -17.05 23.20 -10.81
C TYR A 136 -16.22 24.01 -11.82
N LYS A 137 -15.91 23.39 -12.97
CA LYS A 137 -15.29 24.03 -14.13
C LYS A 137 -13.95 24.69 -13.81
N LEU A 138 -13.15 24.16 -12.88
CA LEU A 138 -11.82 24.70 -12.59
C LEU A 138 -10.99 24.77 -13.89
N GLU A 139 -10.95 23.71 -14.70
CA GLU A 139 -10.16 23.65 -15.93
C GLU A 139 -10.62 24.63 -17.03
N SER A 140 -11.87 25.11 -16.94
CA SER A 140 -12.38 26.15 -17.85
C SER A 140 -11.92 27.56 -17.46
N GLY A 141 -11.24 27.72 -16.32
CA GLY A 141 -10.66 28.99 -15.89
C GLY A 141 -9.58 29.47 -16.87
N ARG A 142 -9.69 30.73 -17.31
CA ARG A 142 -8.68 31.38 -18.17
C ARG A 142 -7.93 32.46 -17.41
N HIS A 143 -7.54 32.14 -16.18
CA HIS A 143 -6.83 33.06 -15.30
C HIS A 143 -5.33 33.07 -15.61
N ARG A 144 -4.73 34.25 -15.72
CA ARG A 144 -3.27 34.40 -15.94
C ARG A 144 -2.47 34.42 -14.64
N SER A 145 -3.11 34.78 -13.53
CA SER A 145 -2.49 34.87 -12.20
C SER A 145 -2.70 33.60 -11.40
N THR A 146 -1.63 33.06 -10.82
CA THR A 146 -1.68 31.94 -9.86
C THR A 146 -2.53 32.28 -8.64
N MET A 147 -2.53 33.54 -8.18
CA MET A 147 -3.37 33.95 -7.05
C MET A 147 -4.87 33.80 -7.37
N MET A 148 -5.28 34.12 -8.59
CA MET A 148 -6.67 33.95 -9.01
C MET A 148 -7.06 32.47 -9.14
N TRP A 149 -6.12 31.62 -9.56
CA TRP A 149 -6.30 30.17 -9.53
C TRP A 149 -6.50 29.65 -8.10
N TYR A 150 -5.70 30.11 -7.13
CA TYR A 150 -5.88 29.73 -5.73
C TYR A 150 -7.23 30.18 -5.18
N MET A 151 -7.62 31.44 -5.37
CA MET A 151 -8.91 31.94 -4.90
C MET A 151 -10.08 31.12 -5.46
N ARG A 152 -10.02 30.79 -6.76
CA ARG A 152 -11.03 29.93 -7.39
C ARG A 152 -11.03 28.52 -6.80
N LEU A 153 -9.86 27.91 -6.65
CA LEU A 153 -9.74 26.56 -6.08
C LEU A 153 -10.33 26.50 -4.67
N TYR A 154 -9.98 27.44 -3.78
CA TYR A 154 -10.55 27.49 -2.44
C TYR A 154 -12.07 27.70 -2.44
N GLY A 155 -12.58 28.58 -3.31
CA GLY A 155 -14.03 28.76 -3.47
C GLY A 155 -14.74 27.46 -3.85
N ILE A 156 -14.17 26.71 -4.81
CA ILE A 156 -14.68 25.41 -5.24
C ILE A 156 -14.67 24.39 -4.09
N MET A 157 -13.58 24.32 -3.33
CA MET A 157 -13.48 23.42 -2.17
C MET A 157 -14.52 23.71 -1.10
N ILE A 158 -14.83 24.99 -0.86
CA ILE A 158 -15.87 25.41 0.08
C ILE A 158 -17.26 24.98 -0.43
N CYS A 159 -17.55 25.20 -1.71
CA CYS A 159 -18.82 24.76 -2.31
C CYS A 159 -18.97 23.24 -2.27
N GLN A 160 -17.92 22.50 -2.64
CA GLN A 160 -17.94 21.04 -2.61
C GLN A 160 -18.11 20.50 -1.18
N HIS A 161 -17.48 21.14 -0.20
CA HIS A 161 -17.73 20.82 1.21
C HIS A 161 -19.19 21.06 1.55
N MET A 162 -19.76 22.22 1.21
CA MET A 162 -21.15 22.55 1.45
C MET A 162 -22.10 21.51 0.84
N ASP A 163 -21.91 21.16 -0.43
CA ASP A 163 -22.71 20.13 -1.11
C ASP A 163 -22.66 18.78 -0.38
N ALA A 164 -21.50 18.38 0.15
CA ALA A 164 -21.36 17.12 0.88
C ALA A 164 -22.13 17.08 2.22
N TRP A 165 -22.55 18.23 2.77
CA TRP A 165 -23.36 18.31 3.99
C TRP A 165 -24.86 18.38 3.74
N TYR A 166 -25.29 18.86 2.58
CA TYR A 166 -26.71 19.05 2.24
C TYR A 166 -27.28 17.92 1.35
N VAL A 167 -26.48 16.90 1.03
CA VAL A 167 -26.87 15.65 0.33
C VAL A 167 -26.99 14.52 1.34
#